data_AF-A0A7Y4Z7N5-F1
#
_entry.id   AF-A0A7Y4Z7N5-F1
#
_cell.length_a   1.000
_cell.length_b   1.000
_cell.length_c   1.000
_cell.angle_alpha   90.00
_cell.angle_beta   90.00
_cell.angle_gamma   90.00
#
_symmetry.space_group_name_H-M   'P 1'
#
loop_
_entity.id
_entity.type
_entity.pdbx_description
1 polymer ?
#
loop_
_entity_poly.entity_id
_entity_poly.type
_entity_poly.pdbx_seq_one_letter_code
_entity_poly.pdbx_strand_id
1 'polypeptide(L)'
;MLNIIWICFFLAAFCTALVKLVVFGDQQVFALLMEALFSQSKAAFEISLGLTGVLALWLGVMRIGERSGFILLLTQCLTPLFSRLMPDVPKGHPALGAIVMNISANMLGLDNAATPLGIKAMKELQTLNPNPDTASNAQILFLVINTSGVTLFPVTILTYRAQLGAANPTDVFIPILIATYMSTLAGLLAVAAVQKINLLDKVIMAYLAGFTMAVGGLLGYFTHLPQQEMLAQSALMSNVILFSLVITFICGAVYKKVNAYDAFIEGAKEGFQT
;
A
#
# COMPACT_ATOMS: atom_id res chain seq x y z
N MET A 1 18.48 -8.87 10.87
CA MET A 1 17.17 -9.21 11.49
C MET A 1 16.47 -10.35 10.76
N LEU A 2 16.19 -10.24 9.45
CA LEU A 2 15.47 -11.30 8.69
C LEU A 2 16.15 -12.68 8.76
N ASN A 3 17.47 -12.75 8.63
CA ASN A 3 18.23 -14.00 8.75
C ASN A 3 17.98 -14.71 10.10
N ILE A 4 17.94 -13.94 11.20
CA ILE A 4 17.70 -14.48 12.54
C ILE A 4 16.28 -15.03 12.63
N ILE A 5 15.29 -14.27 12.16
CA ILE A 5 13.88 -14.69 12.15
C ILE A 5 13.71 -16.01 11.37
N TRP A 6 14.32 -16.10 10.18
CA TRP A 6 14.26 -17.29 9.34
C TRP A 6 14.85 -18.52 10.02
N ILE A 7 16.06 -18.39 10.59
CA ILE A 7 16.70 -19.47 11.35
C ILE A 7 15.83 -19.87 12.55
N CYS A 8 15.28 -18.91 13.29
CA CYS A 8 14.42 -19.17 14.44
C CYS A 8 13.16 -19.96 14.06
N PHE A 9 12.52 -19.68 12.92
CA PHE A 9 11.34 -20.45 12.47
C PHE A 9 11.68 -21.92 12.21
N PHE A 10 12.79 -22.21 11.54
CA PHE A 10 13.22 -23.60 11.30
C PHE A 10 13.59 -24.32 12.60
N LEU A 11 14.37 -23.68 13.48
CA LEU A 11 14.76 -24.27 14.76
C LEU A 11 13.54 -24.50 15.66
N ALA A 12 12.61 -23.54 15.73
CA ALA A 12 11.38 -23.69 16.52
C ALA A 12 10.48 -24.83 16.00
N ALA A 13 10.34 -24.95 14.66
CA ALA A 13 9.59 -26.05 14.05
C ALA A 13 10.24 -27.41 14.35
N PHE A 14 11.57 -27.50 14.24
CA PHE A 14 12.33 -28.70 14.56
C PHE A 14 12.21 -29.09 16.04
N CYS A 15 12.39 -28.15 16.97
CA CYS A 15 12.21 -28.39 18.40
C CYS A 15 10.78 -28.85 18.73
N THR A 16 9.76 -28.23 18.12
CA THR A 16 8.36 -28.63 18.31
C THR A 16 8.10 -30.05 17.79
N ALA A 17 8.66 -30.40 16.63
CA ALA A 17 8.55 -31.74 16.07
C ALA A 17 9.26 -32.79 16.92
N LEU A 18 10.43 -32.47 17.50
CA LEU A 18 11.11 -33.34 18.45
C LEU A 18 10.25 -33.61 19.70
N VAL A 19 9.62 -32.57 20.26
CA VAL A 19 8.70 -32.73 21.40
C VAL A 19 7.51 -33.61 21.02
N LYS A 20 6.90 -33.40 19.84
CA LYS A 20 5.81 -34.25 19.33
C LYS A 20 6.23 -35.71 19.13
N LEU A 21 7.43 -35.94 18.60
CA LEU A 21 7.95 -37.29 18.38
C LEU A 21 8.25 -38.00 19.71
N VAL A 22 8.98 -37.35 20.62
CA VAL A 22 9.52 -37.98 21.84
C VAL A 22 8.50 -38.02 22.98
N VAL A 23 7.74 -36.94 23.19
CA VAL A 23 6.80 -36.82 24.32
C VAL A 23 5.40 -37.34 23.96
N PHE A 24 4.93 -37.03 22.74
CA PHE A 24 3.58 -37.37 22.29
C PHE A 24 3.53 -38.62 21.40
N GLY A 25 4.68 -39.18 21.02
CA GLY A 25 4.76 -40.41 20.23
C GLY A 25 4.33 -40.27 18.76
N ASP A 26 4.25 -39.04 18.23
CA ASP A 26 3.83 -38.78 16.84
C ASP A 26 4.97 -39.09 15.86
N GLN A 27 4.96 -40.32 15.33
CA GLN A 27 5.96 -40.79 14.36
C GLN A 27 5.82 -40.14 12.97
N GLN A 28 4.67 -39.51 12.68
CA GLN A 28 4.40 -38.90 11.38
C GLN A 28 4.83 -37.44 11.29
N VAL A 29 5.11 -36.79 12.42
CA VAL A 29 5.40 -35.35 12.49
C VAL A 29 6.51 -34.90 11.54
N PHE A 30 7.60 -35.67 11.41
CA PHE A 30 8.71 -35.35 10.50
C PHE A 30 8.35 -35.59 9.04
N ALA A 31 7.53 -36.60 8.74
CA ALA A 31 7.03 -36.84 7.38
C ALA A 31 6.13 -35.69 6.92
N LEU A 32 5.21 -35.25 7.81
CA LEU A 32 4.35 -34.09 7.57
C LEU A 32 5.13 -32.79 7.36
N LEU A 33 6.22 -32.58 8.13
CA LEU A 33 7.10 -31.43 7.90
C LEU A 33 7.76 -31.46 6.52
N MET A 34 8.28 -32.62 6.10
CA MET A 34 8.90 -32.76 4.79
C MET A 34 7.88 -32.59 3.66
N GLU A 35 6.69 -33.17 3.79
CA GLU A 35 5.59 -32.99 2.83
C GLU A 35 5.19 -31.52 2.72
N ALA A 36 5.05 -30.82 3.85
CA ALA A 36 4.77 -29.39 3.89
C ALA A 36 5.85 -28.57 3.18
N LEU A 37 7.14 -28.89 3.36
CA LEU A 37 8.22 -28.19 2.65
C LEU A 37 8.09 -28.33 1.13
N PHE A 38 7.81 -29.53 0.62
CA PHE A 38 7.65 -29.76 -0.82
C PHE A 38 6.37 -29.13 -1.37
N SER A 39 5.23 -29.31 -0.69
CA SER A 39 3.94 -28.78 -1.14
C SER A 39 3.93 -27.25 -1.14
N GLN A 40 4.48 -26.62 -0.10
CA GLN A 40 4.59 -25.17 -0.02
C GLN A 40 5.58 -24.60 -1.03
N SER A 41 6.66 -25.33 -1.37
CA SER A 41 7.58 -24.92 -2.45
C SER A 41 6.88 -24.90 -3.80
N LYS A 42 6.04 -25.90 -4.10
CA LYS A 42 5.24 -25.94 -5.33
C LYS A 42 4.20 -24.83 -5.36
N ALA A 43 3.45 -24.65 -4.26
CA ALA A 43 2.46 -23.59 -4.14
C ALA A 43 3.09 -22.19 -4.35
N ALA A 44 4.27 -21.94 -3.75
CA ALA A 44 4.99 -20.69 -3.94
C ALA A 44 5.36 -20.43 -5.41
N PHE A 45 5.79 -21.46 -6.14
CA PHE A 45 6.10 -21.36 -7.56
C PHE A 45 4.85 -21.07 -8.42
N GLU A 46 3.76 -21.80 -8.19
CA GLU A 46 2.48 -21.61 -8.91
C GLU A 46 1.89 -20.20 -8.67
N ILE A 47 1.96 -19.72 -7.43
CA ILE A 47 1.60 -18.35 -7.07
C ILE A 47 2.49 -17.36 -7.82
N SER A 48 3.82 -17.53 -7.80
CA SER A 48 4.75 -16.60 -8.47
C SER A 48 4.48 -16.51 -9.98
N LEU A 49 4.21 -17.64 -10.64
CA LEU A 49 3.91 -17.69 -12.07
C LEU A 49 2.64 -16.88 -12.41
N GLY A 50 1.54 -17.08 -11.67
CA GLY A 50 0.31 -16.35 -11.93
C GLY A 50 0.38 -14.86 -11.54
N LEU A 51 1.15 -14.51 -10.50
CA LEU A 51 1.34 -13.13 -10.06
C LEU A 51 2.07 -12.34 -11.13
N THR A 52 3.09 -12.93 -11.74
CA THR A 52 3.93 -12.29 -12.77
C THR A 52 3.08 -11.67 -13.88
N GLY A 53 2.11 -12.42 -14.44
CA GLY A 53 1.27 -11.92 -15.53
C GLY A 53 0.35 -10.78 -15.13
N VAL A 54 -0.30 -10.89 -13.97
CA VAL A 54 -1.25 -9.87 -13.49
C VAL A 54 -0.50 -8.62 -13.00
N LEU A 55 0.62 -8.78 -12.28
CA LEU A 55 1.49 -7.68 -11.88
C LEU A 55 2.05 -6.96 -13.11
N ALA A 56 2.47 -7.67 -14.15
CA ALA A 56 2.93 -7.04 -15.39
C ALA A 56 1.85 -6.13 -16.02
N LEU A 57 0.60 -6.58 -16.08
CA LEU A 57 -0.51 -5.76 -16.56
C LEU A 57 -0.68 -4.49 -15.73
N TRP A 58 -0.78 -4.64 -14.41
CA TRP A 58 -1.07 -3.51 -13.53
C TRP A 58 0.10 -2.54 -13.38
N LEU A 59 1.33 -3.03 -13.26
CA LEU A 59 2.53 -2.18 -13.22
C LEU A 59 2.71 -1.44 -14.56
N GLY A 60 2.37 -2.07 -15.69
CA GLY A 60 2.30 -1.39 -16.99
C GLY A 60 1.30 -0.23 -16.99
N VAL A 61 0.08 -0.45 -16.49
CA VAL A 61 -0.94 0.60 -16.36
C VAL A 61 -0.48 1.71 -15.40
N MET A 62 0.10 1.37 -14.26
CA MET A 62 0.60 2.35 -13.30
C MET A 62 1.73 3.19 -13.89
N ARG A 63 2.61 2.58 -14.71
CA ARG A 63 3.67 3.32 -15.42
C ARG A 63 3.13 4.30 -16.45
N ILE A 64 2.01 3.99 -17.12
CA ILE A 64 1.30 4.96 -17.96
C ILE A 64 0.86 6.17 -17.12
N GLY A 65 0.23 5.92 -15.96
CA GLY A 65 -0.19 6.99 -15.04
C GLY A 65 0.98 7.86 -14.58
N GLU A 66 2.07 7.22 -14.14
CA GLU A 66 3.31 7.89 -13.74
C GLU A 66 3.84 8.81 -14.85
N ARG A 67 4.07 8.28 -16.06
CA ARG A 67 4.61 9.06 -17.19
C ARG A 67 3.64 10.15 -17.65
N SER A 68 2.34 9.98 -17.41
CA SER A 68 1.31 10.99 -17.68
C SER A 68 1.27 12.12 -16.64
N GLY A 69 2.09 12.04 -15.59
CA GLY A 69 2.22 13.06 -14.55
C GLY A 69 1.22 12.92 -13.40
N PHE A 70 0.56 11.76 -13.24
CA PHE A 70 -0.37 11.55 -12.11
C PHE A 70 0.32 11.63 -10.75
N ILE A 71 1.56 11.12 -10.64
CA ILE A 71 2.35 11.25 -9.40
C ILE A 71 2.56 12.73 -9.07
N LEU A 72 2.90 13.56 -10.07
CA LEU A 72 3.11 15.00 -9.87
C LEU A 72 1.81 15.69 -9.46
N LEU A 73 0.67 15.31 -10.06
CA LEU A 73 -0.64 15.85 -9.71
C LEU A 73 -1.02 15.50 -8.26
N LEU A 74 -0.85 14.24 -7.84
CA LEU A 74 -1.05 13.83 -6.46
C LEU A 74 -0.09 14.57 -5.52
N THR A 75 1.16 14.75 -5.94
CA THR A 75 2.17 15.46 -5.17
C THR A 75 1.75 16.91 -4.93
N GLN A 76 1.32 17.62 -5.98
CA GLN A 76 0.82 18.98 -5.88
C GLN A 76 -0.45 19.08 -5.02
N CYS A 77 -1.34 18.08 -5.13
CA CYS A 77 -2.56 18.00 -4.33
C CYS A 77 -2.27 17.78 -2.85
N LEU A 78 -1.28 16.95 -2.49
CA LEU A 78 -0.98 16.59 -1.10
C LEU A 78 0.03 17.53 -0.42
N THR A 79 0.86 18.26 -1.20
CA THR A 79 1.86 19.19 -0.65
C THR A 79 1.29 20.20 0.35
N PRO A 80 0.14 20.86 0.10
CA PRO A 80 -0.45 21.79 1.06
C PRO A 80 -0.76 21.14 2.41
N LEU A 81 -1.30 19.91 2.39
CA LEU A 81 -1.62 19.15 3.60
C LEU A 81 -0.35 18.85 4.42
N PHE A 82 0.66 18.23 3.79
CA PHE A 82 1.88 17.85 4.50
C PHE A 82 2.72 19.05 4.95
N SER A 83 2.70 20.15 4.20
CA SER A 83 3.36 21.40 4.62
C SER A 83 2.77 21.98 5.92
N ARG A 84 1.50 21.67 6.22
CA ARG A 84 0.80 22.11 7.43
C ARG A 84 0.91 21.09 8.56
N LEU A 85 0.90 19.80 8.23
CA LEU A 85 1.10 18.72 9.19
C LEU A 85 2.55 18.64 9.72
N MET A 86 3.53 19.10 8.94
CA MET A 86 4.96 19.07 9.28
C MET A 86 5.55 20.49 9.34
N PRO A 87 5.15 21.33 10.32
CA PRO A 87 5.63 22.71 10.42
C PRO A 87 7.14 22.83 10.64
N ASP A 88 7.76 21.79 11.21
CA ASP A 88 9.20 21.73 11.50
C ASP A 88 10.07 21.56 10.23
N VAL A 89 9.47 21.23 9.08
CA VAL A 89 10.17 21.09 7.81
C VAL A 89 10.17 22.43 7.07
N PRO A 90 11.34 23.06 6.82
CA PRO A 90 11.41 24.35 6.15
C PRO A 90 10.78 24.31 4.74
N LYS A 91 10.13 25.41 4.35
CA LYS A 91 9.58 25.54 2.99
C LYS A 91 10.70 25.41 1.95
N GLY A 92 10.49 24.57 0.95
CA GLY A 92 11.48 24.30 -0.09
C GLY A 92 12.56 23.27 0.29
N HIS A 93 12.55 22.74 1.52
CA HIS A 93 13.43 21.64 1.89
C HIS A 93 13.10 20.38 1.08
N PRO A 94 14.11 19.65 0.54
CA PRO A 94 13.89 18.43 -0.25
C PRO A 94 13.11 17.33 0.48
N ALA A 95 13.15 17.31 1.82
CA ALA A 95 12.39 16.37 2.65
C ALA A 95 10.90 16.35 2.31
N LEU A 96 10.24 17.51 2.22
CA LEU A 96 8.80 17.59 1.97
C LEU A 96 8.46 17.00 0.59
N GLY A 97 9.25 17.32 -0.43
CA GLY A 97 9.07 16.75 -1.76
C GLY A 97 9.23 15.22 -1.76
N ALA A 98 10.26 14.71 -1.09
CA ALA A 98 10.50 13.26 -0.98
C ALA A 98 9.37 12.53 -0.23
N ILE A 99 8.87 13.11 0.88
CA ILE A 99 7.73 12.59 1.65
C ILE A 99 6.49 12.47 0.75
N VAL A 100 6.11 13.59 0.10
CA VAL A 100 4.87 13.65 -0.65
C VAL A 100 4.95 12.77 -1.91
N MET A 101 6.11 12.70 -2.56
CA MET A 101 6.34 11.76 -3.67
C MET A 101 6.25 10.30 -3.22
N ASN A 102 6.86 9.94 -2.08
CA ASN A 102 6.77 8.60 -1.53
C ASN A 102 5.30 8.21 -1.23
N ILE A 103 4.56 9.09 -0.56
CA ILE A 103 3.15 8.84 -0.22
C ILE A 103 2.32 8.73 -1.50
N SER A 104 2.54 9.60 -2.47
CA SER A 104 1.86 9.52 -3.78
C SER A 104 2.16 8.21 -4.50
N ALA A 105 3.41 7.76 -4.51
CA ALA A 105 3.81 6.49 -5.12
C ALA A 105 3.15 5.29 -4.42
N ASN A 106 3.15 5.26 -3.09
CA ASN A 106 2.50 4.20 -2.32
C ASN A 106 0.98 4.21 -2.48
N MET A 107 0.34 5.39 -2.52
CA MET A 107 -1.09 5.51 -2.83
C MET A 107 -1.42 4.93 -4.21
N LEU A 108 -0.53 5.09 -5.20
CA LEU A 108 -0.69 4.51 -6.53
C LEU A 108 -0.31 3.01 -6.62
N GLY A 109 0.20 2.40 -5.55
CA GLY A 109 0.71 1.01 -5.58
C GLY A 109 2.03 0.85 -6.34
N LEU A 110 2.81 1.94 -6.48
CA LEU A 110 4.15 1.93 -7.08
C LEU A 110 5.22 1.62 -6.02
N ASP A 111 5.14 0.44 -5.40
CA ASP A 111 5.94 0.11 -4.21
C ASP A 111 7.47 0.11 -4.47
N ASN A 112 7.87 -0.27 -5.69
CA ASN A 112 9.26 -0.24 -6.16
C ASN A 112 9.84 1.18 -6.17
N ALA A 113 9.01 2.18 -6.49
CA ALA A 113 9.38 3.60 -6.45
C ALA A 113 9.22 4.18 -5.03
N ALA A 114 8.21 3.72 -4.29
CA ALA A 114 7.90 4.24 -2.96
C ALA A 114 9.06 4.01 -1.97
N THR A 115 9.60 2.79 -1.89
CA THR A 115 10.64 2.44 -0.91
C THR A 115 11.90 3.32 -0.98
N PRO A 116 12.57 3.50 -2.14
CA PRO A 116 13.75 4.37 -2.23
C PRO A 116 13.40 5.84 -1.95
N LEU A 117 12.21 6.32 -2.34
CA LEU A 117 11.74 7.66 -2.00
C LEU A 117 11.52 7.82 -0.49
N GLY A 118 11.03 6.79 0.20
CA GLY A 118 10.84 6.79 1.64
C GLY A 118 12.17 6.81 2.41
N ILE A 119 13.16 6.04 1.94
CA ILE A 119 14.52 6.09 2.49
C ILE A 119 15.12 7.48 2.28
N LYS A 120 14.93 8.07 1.09
CA LYS A 120 15.38 9.44 0.81
C LYS A 120 14.68 10.44 1.75
N ALA A 121 13.36 10.36 1.91
CA ALA A 121 12.60 11.19 2.84
C ALA A 121 13.14 11.09 4.27
N MET A 122 13.41 9.89 4.77
CA MET A 122 13.99 9.70 6.11
C MET A 122 15.39 10.30 6.23
N LYS A 123 16.24 10.18 5.21
CA LYS A 123 17.58 10.81 5.20
C LYS A 123 17.49 12.34 5.22
N GLU A 124 16.61 12.92 4.41
CA GLU A 124 16.39 14.38 4.37
C GLU A 124 15.73 14.91 5.65
N LEU A 125 14.88 14.12 6.32
CA LEU A 125 14.37 14.48 7.64
C LEU A 125 15.46 14.36 8.72
N GLN A 126 16.38 13.41 8.57
CA GLN A 126 17.49 13.23 9.51
C GLN A 126 18.46 14.41 9.49
N THR A 127 18.64 15.10 8.35
CA THR A 127 19.49 16.32 8.30
C THR A 127 18.88 17.49 9.08
N LEU A 128 17.57 17.46 9.33
CA LEU A 128 16.85 18.44 10.13
C LEU A 128 16.72 18.01 11.61
N ASN A 129 17.14 16.79 11.95
CA ASN A 129 16.93 16.23 13.27
C ASN A 129 18.01 16.74 14.25
N PRO A 130 17.64 17.51 15.29
CA PRO A 130 18.60 18.00 16.27
C PRO A 130 19.18 16.88 17.16
N ASN A 131 18.52 15.72 17.24
CA ASN A 131 18.99 14.56 18.00
C ASN A 131 19.05 13.31 17.10
N PRO A 132 20.22 12.99 16.52
CA PRO A 132 20.35 11.92 15.54
C PRO A 132 19.90 10.53 16.01
N ASP A 133 20.01 10.24 17.30
CA ASP A 133 19.71 8.93 17.88
C ASP A 133 18.22 8.76 18.26
N THR A 134 17.40 9.81 18.08
CA THR A 134 15.96 9.80 18.42
C THR A 134 15.15 10.29 17.23
N ALA A 135 14.05 9.61 16.90
CA ALA A 135 13.20 10.05 15.79
C ALA A 135 12.56 11.43 16.08
N SER A 136 12.69 12.35 15.11
CA SER A 136 12.02 13.65 15.15
C SER A 136 10.50 13.53 14.92
N ASN A 137 9.74 14.57 15.29
CA ASN A 137 8.28 14.60 15.08
C ASN A 137 7.89 14.35 13.61
N ALA A 138 8.61 14.96 12.67
CA ALA A 138 8.36 14.79 11.25
C ALA A 138 8.67 13.35 10.77
N GLN A 139 9.70 12.69 11.31
CA GLN A 139 9.99 11.28 11.01
C GLN A 139 8.91 10.35 11.56
N ILE A 140 8.46 10.59 12.80
CA ILE A 140 7.38 9.82 13.42
C ILE A 140 6.09 9.96 12.61
N LEU A 141 5.69 11.18 12.28
CA LEU A 141 4.49 11.44 11.50
C LEU A 141 4.58 10.81 10.10
N PHE A 142 5.72 10.98 9.41
CA PHE A 142 5.94 10.38 8.11
C PHE A 142 5.80 8.85 8.17
N LEU A 143 6.44 8.21 9.14
CA LEU A 143 6.39 6.75 9.30
C LEU A 143 4.97 6.27 9.61
N VAL A 144 4.25 6.94 10.51
CA VAL A 144 2.86 6.59 10.86
C VAL A 144 1.96 6.70 9.63
N ILE A 145 2.02 7.80 8.89
CA ILE A 145 1.19 8.00 7.70
C ILE A 145 1.57 7.02 6.58
N ASN A 146 2.86 6.77 6.37
CA ASN A 146 3.31 5.83 5.35
C ASN A 146 2.90 4.38 5.67
N THR A 147 2.94 3.99 6.95
CA THR A 147 2.55 2.64 7.40
C THR A 147 1.04 2.41 7.40
N SER A 148 0.27 3.46 7.67
CA SER A 148 -1.20 3.41 7.71
C SER A 148 -1.87 3.85 6.41
N GLY A 149 -1.07 4.18 5.38
CA GLY A 149 -1.49 4.90 4.19
C GLY A 149 -2.56 4.17 3.37
N VAL A 150 -3.42 4.96 2.74
CA VAL A 150 -4.46 4.47 1.85
C VAL A 150 -3.84 4.07 0.51
N THR A 151 -3.86 2.77 0.20
CA THR A 151 -3.51 2.30 -1.14
C THR A 151 -4.73 2.39 -2.05
N LEU A 152 -4.70 3.31 -3.02
CA LEU A 152 -5.78 3.48 -3.99
C LEU A 152 -5.86 2.29 -4.97
N PHE A 153 -4.75 1.56 -5.17
CA PHE A 153 -4.72 0.37 -6.04
C PHE A 153 -4.07 -0.82 -5.32
N PRO A 154 -4.84 -1.61 -4.56
CA PRO A 154 -4.32 -2.79 -3.85
C PRO A 154 -4.11 -3.98 -4.80
N VAL A 155 -3.37 -3.76 -5.90
CA VAL A 155 -3.15 -4.71 -7.01
C VAL A 155 -2.70 -6.07 -6.51
N THR A 156 -1.74 -6.11 -5.59
CA THR A 156 -1.18 -7.34 -5.05
C THR A 156 -2.25 -8.17 -4.33
N ILE A 157 -3.12 -7.53 -3.54
CA ILE A 157 -4.21 -8.21 -2.83
C ILE A 157 -5.27 -8.71 -3.82
N LEU A 158 -5.65 -7.89 -4.80
CA LEU A 158 -6.59 -8.30 -5.85
C LEU A 158 -6.06 -9.52 -6.62
N THR A 159 -4.76 -9.54 -6.88
CA THR A 159 -4.11 -10.65 -7.58
C THR A 159 -4.10 -11.92 -6.74
N TYR A 160 -3.69 -11.84 -5.46
CA TYR A 160 -3.75 -12.98 -4.56
C TYR A 160 -5.16 -13.58 -4.47
N ARG A 161 -6.19 -12.73 -4.41
CA ARG A 161 -7.59 -13.19 -4.41
C ARG A 161 -7.95 -13.92 -5.69
N ALA A 162 -7.57 -13.39 -6.86
CA ALA A 162 -7.82 -14.04 -8.14
C ALA A 162 -7.15 -15.42 -8.23
N GLN A 163 -5.90 -15.53 -7.77
CA GLN A 163 -5.15 -16.79 -7.81
C GLN A 163 -5.67 -17.85 -6.86
N LEU A 164 -6.14 -17.43 -5.68
CA LEU A 164 -6.71 -18.32 -4.68
C LEU A 164 -8.19 -18.64 -4.95
N GLY A 165 -8.72 -18.28 -6.13
CA GLY A 165 -10.06 -18.67 -6.58
C GLY A 165 -11.21 -17.84 -6.01
N ALA A 166 -10.96 -16.60 -5.58
CA ALA A 166 -12.04 -15.72 -5.13
C ALA A 166 -13.05 -15.46 -6.27
N ALA A 167 -14.34 -15.64 -5.98
CA ALA A 167 -15.41 -15.45 -6.96
C ALA A 167 -15.43 -14.03 -7.54
N ASN A 168 -15.20 -13.03 -6.70
CA ASN A 168 -15.00 -11.64 -7.09
C ASN A 168 -13.73 -11.11 -6.42
N PRO A 169 -12.58 -11.03 -7.11
CA PRO A 169 -11.35 -10.56 -6.49
C PRO A 169 -11.40 -9.10 -6.01
N THR A 170 -12.25 -8.28 -6.64
CA THR A 170 -12.37 -6.83 -6.40
C THR A 170 -13.38 -6.43 -5.33
N ASP A 171 -14.18 -7.36 -4.81
CA ASP A 171 -15.20 -7.09 -3.78
C ASP A 171 -14.64 -6.49 -2.47
N VAL A 172 -13.35 -6.70 -2.19
CA VAL A 172 -12.62 -6.15 -1.03
C VAL A 172 -12.10 -4.74 -1.23
N PHE A 173 -12.14 -4.19 -2.44
CA PHE A 173 -11.53 -2.89 -2.74
C PHE A 173 -12.10 -1.75 -1.89
N ILE A 174 -13.43 -1.63 -1.84
CA ILE A 174 -14.09 -0.61 -1.02
C ILE A 174 -13.85 -0.82 0.49
N PRO A 175 -14.01 -2.04 1.04
CA PRO A 175 -13.61 -2.33 2.42
C PRO A 175 -12.15 -1.95 2.75
N ILE A 176 -11.20 -2.20 1.84
CA ILE A 176 -9.79 -1.83 2.02
C ILE A 176 -9.62 -0.31 2.10
N LEU A 177 -10.28 0.46 1.22
CA LEU A 177 -10.23 1.92 1.26
C LEU A 177 -10.77 2.48 2.57
N ILE A 178 -11.88 1.94 3.06
CA ILE A 178 -12.47 2.34 4.35
C ILE A 178 -11.53 1.99 5.50
N ALA A 179 -11.04 0.75 5.56
CA ALA A 179 -10.19 0.27 6.64
C ALA A 179 -8.86 1.03 6.72
N THR A 180 -8.20 1.26 5.57
CA THR A 180 -6.95 2.02 5.50
C THR A 180 -7.17 3.49 5.82
N TYR A 181 -8.28 4.08 5.40
CA TYR A 181 -8.62 5.45 5.81
C TYR A 181 -8.81 5.59 7.32
N MET A 182 -9.56 4.65 7.94
CA MET A 182 -9.73 4.62 9.39
C MET A 182 -8.39 4.43 10.12
N SER A 183 -7.51 3.58 9.59
CA SER A 183 -6.14 3.39 10.08
C SER A 183 -5.31 4.68 10.01
N THR A 184 -5.30 5.35 8.85
CA THR A 184 -4.62 6.64 8.66
C THR A 184 -5.16 7.70 9.61
N LEU A 185 -6.49 7.79 9.75
CA LEU A 185 -7.14 8.75 10.63
C LEU A 185 -6.78 8.50 12.09
N ALA A 186 -6.86 7.25 12.56
CA ALA A 186 -6.48 6.88 13.92
C ALA A 186 -5.00 7.19 14.21
N GLY A 187 -4.11 6.83 13.28
CA GLY A 187 -2.68 7.13 13.37
C GLY A 187 -2.40 8.64 13.43
N LEU A 188 -3.04 9.42 12.55
CA LEU A 188 -2.90 10.87 12.53
C LEU A 188 -3.43 11.50 13.82
N LEU A 189 -4.60 11.09 14.32
CA LEU A 189 -5.17 11.59 15.57
C LEU A 189 -4.26 11.28 16.77
N ALA A 190 -3.71 10.07 16.84
CA ALA A 190 -2.78 9.68 17.90
C ALA A 190 -1.51 10.53 17.87
N VAL A 191 -0.90 10.71 16.69
CA VAL A 191 0.29 11.56 16.53
C VAL A 191 -0.03 13.02 16.84
N ALA A 192 -1.16 13.53 16.37
CA ALA A 192 -1.58 14.91 16.63
C ALA A 192 -1.84 15.17 18.12
N ALA A 193 -2.40 14.21 18.85
CA ALA A 193 -2.59 14.32 20.30
C ALA A 193 -1.26 14.40 21.05
N VAL A 194 -0.27 13.59 20.67
CA VAL A 194 1.05 13.56 21.32
C VAL A 194 1.90 14.77 20.93
N GLN A 195 1.98 15.09 19.64
CA GLN A 195 2.80 16.17 19.10
C GLN A 195 2.11 17.54 19.16
N LYS A 196 0.84 17.59 19.60
CA LYS A 196 0.00 18.81 19.68
C LYS A 196 -0.15 19.51 18.32
N ILE A 197 -0.33 18.73 17.25
CA ILE A 197 -0.57 19.27 15.91
C ILE A 197 -1.95 19.94 15.89
N ASN A 198 -2.03 21.18 15.41
CA ASN A 198 -3.28 21.89 15.28
C ASN A 198 -4.10 21.38 14.08
N LEU A 199 -4.91 20.34 14.31
CA LEU A 199 -5.79 19.80 13.27
C LEU A 199 -6.90 20.77 12.84
N LEU A 200 -7.15 21.84 13.59
CA LEU A 200 -8.13 22.89 13.25
C LEU A 200 -7.60 23.91 12.23
N ASP A 201 -6.35 23.78 11.77
CA ASP A 201 -5.87 24.57 10.62
C ASP A 201 -6.83 24.37 9.43
N LYS A 202 -7.21 25.47 8.79
CA LYS A 202 -8.22 25.47 7.72
C LYS A 202 -7.88 24.52 6.58
N VAL A 203 -6.59 24.38 6.26
CA VAL A 203 -6.13 23.46 5.22
C VAL A 203 -6.30 22.03 5.71
N ILE A 204 -5.77 21.69 6.89
CA ILE A 204 -5.88 20.33 7.46
C ILE A 204 -7.36 19.92 7.57
N MET A 205 -8.20 20.79 8.12
CA MET A 205 -9.65 20.55 8.22
C MET A 205 -10.31 20.34 6.86
N ALA A 206 -9.94 21.11 5.83
CA ALA A 206 -10.52 20.94 4.50
C ALA A 206 -10.20 19.55 3.91
N TYR A 207 -8.96 19.07 4.05
CA TYR A 207 -8.61 17.71 3.61
C TYR A 207 -9.27 16.64 4.46
N LEU A 208 -9.23 16.75 5.79
CA LEU A 208 -9.85 15.78 6.69
C LEU A 208 -11.36 15.70 6.47
N ALA A 209 -12.05 16.83 6.36
CA ALA A 209 -13.47 16.88 6.04
C ALA A 209 -13.73 16.27 4.66
N GLY A 210 -12.94 16.63 3.64
CA GLY A 210 -13.09 16.09 2.28
C GLY A 210 -12.99 14.56 2.24
N PHE A 211 -11.92 13.99 2.82
CA PHE A 211 -11.74 12.54 2.87
C PHE A 211 -12.78 11.86 3.76
N THR A 212 -13.13 12.45 4.92
CA THR A 212 -14.18 11.92 5.80
C THR A 212 -15.54 11.92 5.12
N MET A 213 -15.88 12.96 4.36
CA MET A 213 -17.14 13.03 3.61
C MET A 213 -17.16 12.00 2.48
N ALA A 214 -16.05 11.81 1.77
CA ALA A 214 -15.97 10.79 0.72
C ALA A 214 -16.18 9.37 1.29
N VAL A 215 -15.45 9.02 2.36
CA VAL A 215 -15.57 7.70 2.99
C VAL A 215 -16.89 7.54 3.73
N GLY A 216 -17.38 8.58 4.40
CA GLY A 216 -18.68 8.61 5.06
C GLY A 216 -19.84 8.48 4.06
N GLY A 217 -19.71 9.06 2.87
CA GLY A 217 -20.67 8.88 1.78
C GLY A 217 -20.70 7.44 1.25
N LEU A 218 -19.53 6.82 1.06
CA LEU A 218 -19.44 5.40 0.71
C LEU A 218 -20.08 4.53 1.80
N LEU A 219 -19.70 4.73 3.07
CA LEU A 219 -20.28 4.00 4.19
C LEU A 219 -21.79 4.17 4.26
N GLY A 220 -22.28 5.41 4.16
CA GLY A 220 -23.70 5.73 4.14
C GLY A 220 -24.44 5.00 3.03
N TYR A 221 -23.89 4.95 1.81
CA TYR A 221 -24.49 4.17 0.73
C TYR A 221 -24.57 2.68 1.07
N PHE A 222 -23.46 2.06 1.51
CA PHE A 222 -23.40 0.63 1.79
C PHE A 222 -24.24 0.19 2.99
N THR A 223 -24.43 1.05 4.00
CA THR A 223 -25.26 0.71 5.17
C THR A 223 -26.76 0.61 4.87
N HIS A 224 -27.22 1.18 3.75
CA HIS A 224 -28.63 1.08 3.33
C HIS A 224 -28.93 -0.17 2.51
N LEU A 225 -27.90 -0.92 2.08
CA LEU A 225 -28.07 -2.08 1.22
C LEU A 225 -28.22 -3.38 2.04
N PRO A 226 -29.10 -4.31 1.61
CA PRO A 226 -29.10 -5.68 2.12
C PRO A 226 -27.76 -6.39 1.90
N GLN A 227 -27.39 -7.32 2.78
CA GLN A 227 -26.08 -8.01 2.74
C GLN A 227 -25.76 -8.66 1.38
N GLN A 228 -26.75 -9.25 0.70
CA GLN A 228 -26.55 -9.86 -0.62
C GLN A 228 -26.26 -8.81 -1.71
N GLU A 229 -26.91 -7.65 -1.64
CA GLU A 229 -26.70 -6.55 -2.58
C GLU A 229 -25.38 -5.84 -2.32
N MET A 230 -24.93 -5.74 -1.07
CA MET A 230 -23.65 -5.12 -0.71
C MET A 230 -22.48 -5.76 -1.47
N LEU A 231 -22.43 -7.09 -1.58
CA LEU A 231 -21.34 -7.79 -2.28
C LEU A 231 -21.37 -7.52 -3.79
N ALA A 232 -22.55 -7.60 -4.40
CA ALA A 232 -22.73 -7.34 -5.83
C ALA A 232 -22.41 -5.88 -6.19
N GLN A 233 -22.91 -4.93 -5.38
CA GLN A 233 -22.66 -3.50 -5.55
C GLN A 233 -21.20 -3.14 -5.28
N SER A 234 -20.56 -3.73 -4.27
CA SER A 234 -19.13 -3.54 -4.01
C SER A 234 -18.31 -3.99 -5.20
N ALA A 235 -18.56 -5.19 -5.75
CA ALA A 235 -17.85 -5.68 -6.92
C ALA A 235 -18.07 -4.79 -8.16
N LEU A 236 -19.31 -4.38 -8.43
CA LEU A 236 -19.64 -3.49 -9.54
C LEU A 236 -18.93 -2.15 -9.42
N MET A 237 -19.07 -1.45 -8.28
CA MET A 237 -18.42 -0.17 -8.04
C MET A 237 -16.90 -0.29 -8.15
N SER A 238 -16.32 -1.34 -7.58
CA SER A 238 -14.88 -1.58 -7.63
C SER A 238 -14.39 -1.77 -9.06
N ASN A 239 -15.07 -2.60 -9.87
CA ASN A 239 -14.73 -2.81 -11.27
C ASN A 239 -14.86 -1.53 -12.10
N VAL A 240 -15.94 -0.76 -11.90
CA VAL A 240 -16.16 0.52 -12.60
C VAL A 240 -15.08 1.54 -12.23
N ILE A 241 -14.76 1.70 -10.95
CA ILE A 241 -13.74 2.65 -10.47
C ILE A 241 -12.37 2.26 -11.02
N LEU A 242 -11.97 0.99 -10.87
CA LEU A 242 -10.68 0.49 -11.33
C LEU A 242 -10.52 0.67 -12.85
N PHE A 243 -11.53 0.28 -13.63
CA PHE A 243 -11.44 0.39 -15.09
C PHE A 243 -11.49 1.85 -15.57
N SER A 244 -12.34 2.69 -14.96
CA SER A 244 -12.39 4.13 -15.28
C SER A 244 -11.05 4.81 -15.01
N LEU A 245 -10.31 4.35 -14.01
CA LEU A 245 -8.97 4.84 -13.74
C LEU A 245 -7.97 4.44 -14.82
N VAL A 246 -7.99 3.19 -15.29
CA VAL A 246 -7.15 2.76 -16.42
C VAL A 246 -7.40 3.67 -17.62
N ILE A 247 -8.68 3.92 -17.94
CA ILE A 247 -9.07 4.84 -19.01
C ILE A 247 -8.55 6.25 -18.73
N THR A 248 -8.63 6.74 -17.50
CA THR A 248 -8.12 8.07 -17.12
C THR A 248 -6.60 8.17 -17.33
N PHE A 249 -5.82 7.14 -17.01
CA PHE A 249 -4.38 7.12 -17.27
C PHE A 249 -4.07 7.11 -18.76
N ILE A 250 -4.80 6.31 -19.55
CA ILE A 250 -4.64 6.28 -21.01
C ILE A 250 -5.00 7.63 -21.64
N CYS A 251 -6.12 8.23 -21.24
CA CYS A 251 -6.52 9.57 -21.68
C CYS A 251 -5.48 10.62 -21.27
N GLY A 252 -4.93 10.52 -20.06
CA GLY A 252 -3.84 11.36 -19.58
C GLY A 252 -2.59 11.23 -20.46
N ALA A 253 -2.24 10.01 -20.86
CA ALA A 253 -1.11 9.75 -21.76
C ALA A 253 -1.35 10.38 -23.14
N VAL A 254 -2.55 10.23 -23.70
CA VAL A 254 -2.93 10.86 -24.98
C VAL A 254 -2.83 12.38 -24.87
N TYR A 255 -3.39 12.98 -23.82
CA TYR A 255 -3.35 14.43 -23.60
C TYR A 255 -1.94 14.97 -23.44
N LYS A 256 -1.07 14.26 -22.71
CA LYS A 256 0.33 14.61 -22.49
C LYS A 256 1.26 14.16 -23.62
N LYS A 257 0.73 13.55 -24.69
CA LYS A 257 1.48 12.99 -25.82
C LYS A 257 2.56 11.98 -25.40
N VAL A 258 2.26 11.20 -24.36
CA VAL A 258 3.10 10.10 -23.88
C VAL A 258 2.77 8.85 -24.70
N ASN A 259 3.79 8.11 -25.15
CA ASN A 259 3.57 6.80 -25.77
C ASN A 259 3.13 5.79 -24.70
N ALA A 260 1.81 5.54 -24.62
CA ALA A 260 1.22 4.63 -23.65
C ALA A 260 1.71 3.19 -23.82
N TYR A 261 2.01 2.75 -25.04
CA TYR A 261 2.50 1.39 -25.30
C TYR A 261 3.91 1.19 -24.72
N ASP A 262 4.83 2.12 -25.00
CA ASP A 262 6.19 2.04 -24.46
C ASP A 262 6.20 2.15 -22.93
N ALA A 263 5.37 3.04 -22.38
CA ALA A 263 5.18 3.19 -20.94
C ALA A 263 4.66 1.89 -20.31
N PHE A 264 3.66 1.27 -20.95
CA PHE A 264 3.10 0.00 -20.50
C PHE A 264 4.16 -1.11 -20.50
N ILE A 265 4.92 -1.27 -21.58
CA ILE A 265 5.98 -2.28 -21.66
C ILE A 265 7.05 -2.07 -20.59
N GLU A 266 7.47 -0.82 -20.35
CA GLU A 266 8.45 -0.51 -19.32
C GLU A 266 7.95 -0.93 -17.92
N GLY A 267 6.71 -0.57 -17.57
CA GLY A 267 6.12 -0.98 -16.29
C GLY A 267 5.90 -2.48 -16.20
N ALA A 268 5.44 -3.12 -17.28
CA ALA A 268 5.16 -4.55 -17.30
C ALA A 268 6.40 -5.42 -17.06
N LYS A 269 7.59 -4.95 -17.47
CA LYS A 269 8.86 -5.63 -17.20
C LYS A 269 9.17 -5.73 -15.71
N GLU A 270 8.72 -4.78 -14.89
CA GLU A 270 8.95 -4.84 -13.44
C GLU A 270 8.25 -6.04 -12.80
N GLY A 271 7.11 -6.48 -13.34
CA GLY A 271 6.39 -7.66 -12.86
C GLY A 271 7.16 -8.98 -12.99
N PHE A 272 8.26 -8.99 -13.76
CA PHE A 272 9.18 -10.13 -13.91
C PHE A 272 10.45 -9.99 -13.07
N GLN A 273 10.70 -8.83 -12.46
CA GLN A 273 11.91 -8.53 -11.69
C GLN A 273 11.69 -8.64 -10.17
N THR A 274 10.43 -8.70 -9.74
CA THR A 274 9.98 -8.97 -8.37
C THR A 274 9.76 -10.46 -8.14
#